data_AF-A0A9W5QBE4-F1
#
_entry.id   AF-A0A9W5QBE4-F1
#
_cell.length_a   1.000
_cell.length_b   1.000
_cell.length_c   1.000
_cell.angle_alpha   90.00
_cell.angle_beta   90.00
_cell.angle_gamma   90.00
#
_symmetry.space_group_name_H-M   'P 1'
#
loop_
_entity.id
_entity.type
_entity.pdbx_description
1 polymer ?
#
loop_
_entity_poly.entity_id
_entity_poly.type
_entity_poly.pdbx_seq_one_letter_code
_entity_poly.pdbx_strand_id
1 'polypeptide(L)'
;MANKFLKTATALTIMGTSLLGAGAFTAKAADNTDSLKFNDVPANHWSTKAIYDLTNRKVVQGYGNNIFGFGDNVTRGQVARMIYMYVKPADANASFKNPFTDIKGHLFEKEILALAKAGLV
;
A
#
# COMPACT_ATOMS: atom_id res chain seq x y z
N MET A 1 0.72 44.31 -33.83
CA MET A 1 0.73 45.50 -32.94
C MET A 1 1.68 45.20 -31.77
N ALA A 2 2.78 45.97 -31.70
CA ALA A 2 3.83 46.10 -30.65
C ALA A 2 3.84 45.08 -29.48
N ASN A 3 4.76 44.10 -29.40
CA ASN A 3 6.21 44.13 -29.14
C ASN A 3 6.57 44.45 -27.67
N LYS A 4 7.34 43.57 -26.99
CA LYS A 4 8.68 43.90 -26.41
C LYS A 4 9.30 42.81 -25.49
N PHE A 5 10.42 42.28 -26.00
CA PHE A 5 11.69 41.93 -25.33
C PHE A 5 11.85 40.71 -24.41
N LEU A 6 12.34 39.65 -25.07
CA LEU A 6 13.32 38.67 -24.60
C LEU A 6 14.55 39.33 -23.93
N LYS A 7 15.01 38.80 -22.79
CA LYS A 7 16.42 38.83 -22.38
C LYS A 7 16.80 37.47 -21.79
N THR A 8 17.81 36.87 -22.41
CA THR A 8 18.48 35.60 -22.07
C THR A 8 19.61 35.80 -21.05
N ALA A 9 20.14 34.67 -20.56
CA ALA A 9 21.37 34.47 -19.78
C ALA A 9 21.22 34.75 -18.26
N THR A 10 21.67 33.91 -17.33
CA THR A 10 22.92 33.14 -17.26
C THR A 10 22.79 31.95 -16.27
N ALA A 11 23.50 30.86 -16.56
CA ALA A 11 23.80 29.78 -15.62
C ALA A 11 24.61 30.29 -14.42
N LEU A 12 24.37 29.78 -13.21
CA LEU A 12 25.41 29.70 -12.18
C LEU A 12 25.12 28.59 -11.15
N THR A 13 25.98 27.57 -11.20
CA THR A 13 26.29 26.63 -10.13
C THR A 13 26.44 27.34 -8.78
N ILE A 14 25.74 26.89 -7.75
CA ILE A 14 26.20 27.06 -6.37
C ILE A 14 26.15 25.69 -5.69
N MET A 15 27.30 24.99 -5.76
CA MET A 15 27.71 24.09 -4.69
C MET A 15 27.94 24.95 -3.44
N GLY A 16 27.38 24.52 -2.31
CA GLY A 16 27.85 24.87 -0.97
C GLY A 16 27.74 26.34 -0.55
N THR A 17 26.60 26.69 0.06
CA THR A 17 26.59 27.71 1.13
C THR A 17 25.87 27.12 2.33
N SER A 18 26.66 26.66 3.30
CA SER A 18 26.21 26.37 4.66
C SER A 18 25.62 27.65 5.27
N LEU A 19 24.30 27.73 5.40
CA LEU A 19 23.65 28.74 6.21
C LEU A 19 23.15 28.08 7.50
N LEU A 20 24.01 28.14 8.52
CA LEU A 20 23.64 28.03 9.92
C LEU A 20 22.74 29.23 10.27
N GLY A 21 21.45 29.00 10.41
CA GLY A 21 20.47 30.00 10.82
C GLY A 21 19.27 29.30 11.42
N ALA A 22 19.18 29.34 12.75
CA ALA A 22 18.19 28.67 13.57
C ALA A 22 16.76 29.09 13.20
N GLY A 23 16.02 28.13 12.66
CA GLY A 23 14.61 28.27 12.29
C GLY A 23 14.17 26.98 11.64
N ALA A 24 14.05 25.92 12.44
CA ALA A 24 13.60 24.62 11.98
C ALA A 24 12.24 24.78 11.28
N PHE A 25 12.19 24.59 9.97
CA PHE A 25 10.95 24.21 9.31
C PHE A 25 10.61 22.80 9.77
N THR A 26 10.04 22.69 10.96
CA THR A 26 9.34 21.49 11.36
C THR A 26 8.12 21.40 10.46
N ALA A 27 8.26 20.74 9.32
CA ALA A 27 7.12 20.09 8.72
C ALA A 27 6.65 19.06 9.76
N LYS A 28 5.74 19.49 10.63
CA LYS A 28 4.91 18.59 11.41
C LYS A 28 4.15 17.81 10.35
N ALA A 29 4.66 16.65 9.97
CA ALA A 29 3.83 15.66 9.33
C ALA A 29 2.62 15.57 10.26
N ALA A 30 1.46 16.02 9.80
CA ALA A 30 0.23 15.73 10.47
C ALA A 30 0.16 14.21 10.44
N ASP A 31 0.55 13.62 11.57
CA ASP A 31 0.32 12.24 11.85
C ASP A 31 -1.20 12.16 11.97
N ASN A 32 -1.86 12.02 10.82
CA ASN A 32 -3.22 11.57 10.75
C ASN A 32 -3.19 10.09 11.14
N THR A 33 -2.76 9.80 12.37
CA THR A 33 -3.34 8.73 13.16
C THR A 33 -4.75 9.18 13.52
N ASP A 34 -5.56 9.46 12.50
CA ASP A 34 -6.96 9.10 12.62
C ASP A 34 -6.86 7.60 12.82
N SER A 35 -6.90 7.20 14.09
CA SER A 35 -6.72 5.81 14.48
C SER A 35 -7.78 5.06 13.69
N LEU A 36 -7.39 4.40 12.60
CA LEU A 36 -8.29 3.59 11.79
C LEU A 36 -8.87 2.61 12.78
N LYS A 37 -10.08 2.91 13.26
CA LYS A 37 -10.78 2.19 14.30
C LYS A 37 -11.94 1.55 13.60
N PHE A 38 -11.94 0.23 13.64
CA PHE A 38 -13.06 -0.53 13.16
C PHE A 38 -14.07 -0.65 14.30
N ASN A 39 -15.32 -0.28 14.05
CA ASN A 39 -16.38 -0.25 15.05
C ASN A 39 -16.73 -1.65 15.55
N ASP A 40 -16.45 -2.67 14.75
CA ASP A 40 -16.73 -4.08 14.99
C ASP A 40 -15.53 -4.86 15.56
N VAL A 41 -14.36 -4.24 15.75
CA VAL A 41 -13.17 -4.90 16.33
C VAL A 41 -13.08 -4.60 17.83
N PRO A 42 -13.21 -5.59 18.73
CA PRO A 42 -13.13 -5.35 20.17
C PRO A 42 -11.73 -4.89 20.59
N ALA A 43 -11.63 -3.82 21.39
CA ALA A 43 -10.34 -3.21 21.76
C ALA A 43 -9.36 -4.20 22.45
N ASN A 44 -9.88 -5.14 23.23
CA ASN A 44 -9.08 -6.10 24.01
C ASN A 44 -9.00 -7.50 23.36
N HIS A 45 -9.36 -7.64 22.10
CA HIS A 45 -9.20 -8.92 21.40
C HIS A 45 -7.73 -9.13 21.00
N TRP A 46 -7.25 -10.37 21.05
CA TRP A 46 -5.84 -10.70 20.80
C TRP A 46 -5.38 -10.30 19.39
N SER A 47 -6.29 -10.29 18.41
CA SER A 47 -6.00 -9.95 17.01
C SER A 47 -6.05 -8.44 16.72
N THR A 48 -6.54 -7.60 17.65
CA THR A 48 -6.79 -6.18 17.41
C THR A 48 -5.54 -5.43 16.97
N LYS A 49 -4.41 -5.66 17.65
CA LYS A 49 -3.13 -5.06 17.27
C LYS A 49 -2.68 -5.51 15.87
N ALA A 50 -2.86 -6.79 15.54
CA ALA A 50 -2.48 -7.34 14.24
C ALA A 50 -3.35 -6.79 13.11
N ILE A 51 -4.67 -6.67 13.34
CA ILE A 51 -5.60 -6.06 12.38
C ILE A 51 -5.13 -4.65 12.04
N TYR A 52 -4.91 -3.81 13.06
CA TYR A 52 -4.50 -2.42 12.83
C TYR A 52 -3.10 -2.30 12.19
N ASP A 53 -2.14 -3.12 12.58
CA ASP A 53 -0.82 -3.15 11.92
C ASP A 53 -0.95 -3.48 10.42
N LEU A 54 -1.69 -4.54 10.09
CA LEU A 54 -1.88 -4.96 8.69
C LEU A 54 -2.70 -3.95 7.89
N THR A 55 -3.67 -3.26 8.51
CA THR A 55 -4.41 -2.18 7.87
C THR A 55 -3.51 -0.98 7.58
N ASN A 56 -2.69 -0.55 8.54
CA ASN A 56 -1.74 0.56 8.35
C ASN A 56 -0.72 0.25 7.25
N ARG A 57 -0.33 -1.02 7.14
CA ARG A 57 0.56 -1.52 6.07
C ARG A 57 -0.16 -1.76 4.74
N LYS A 58 -1.48 -1.48 4.68
CA LYS A 58 -2.35 -1.66 3.50
C LYS A 58 -2.39 -3.10 2.99
N VAL A 59 -2.18 -4.07 3.89
CA VAL A 59 -2.25 -5.51 3.59
C VAL A 59 -3.69 -6.00 3.64
N VAL A 60 -4.44 -5.55 4.64
CA VAL A 60 -5.87 -5.83 4.79
C VAL A 60 -6.66 -4.53 4.76
N GLN A 61 -7.89 -4.60 4.25
CA GLN A 61 -8.84 -3.49 4.26
C GLN A 61 -10.19 -4.01 4.73
N GLY A 62 -10.90 -3.19 5.49
CA GLY A 62 -12.29 -3.49 5.87
C GLY A 62 -13.26 -3.27 4.71
N TYR A 63 -14.54 -3.48 4.98
CA TYR A 63 -15.61 -3.32 3.99
C TYR A 63 -15.98 -1.85 3.70
N GLY A 64 -15.40 -0.91 4.43
CA GLY A 64 -15.76 0.50 4.42
C GLY A 64 -16.64 0.87 5.63
N ASN A 65 -17.01 2.15 5.74
CA ASN A 65 -17.83 2.66 6.85
C ASN A 65 -17.31 2.28 8.25
N ASN A 66 -15.98 2.22 8.42
CA ASN A 66 -15.32 1.79 9.65
C ASN A 66 -15.69 0.36 10.11
N ILE A 67 -16.04 -0.54 9.18
CA ILE A 67 -16.29 -1.96 9.44
C ILE A 67 -15.13 -2.80 8.90
N PHE A 68 -14.58 -3.67 9.74
CA PHE A 68 -13.54 -4.63 9.34
C PHE A 68 -14.11 -5.90 8.71
N GLY A 69 -15.23 -6.40 9.24
CA GLY A 69 -15.70 -7.77 9.04
C GLY A 69 -15.21 -8.71 10.14
N PHE A 70 -15.13 -8.24 11.39
CA PHE A 70 -14.60 -9.03 12.49
C PHE A 70 -15.49 -10.24 12.79
N GLY A 71 -14.91 -11.44 12.71
CA GLY A 71 -15.63 -12.71 12.92
C GLY A 71 -16.19 -13.32 11.64
N ASP A 72 -16.10 -12.63 10.50
CA ASP A 72 -16.52 -13.18 9.21
C ASP A 72 -15.55 -14.25 8.71
N ASN A 73 -16.10 -15.21 7.95
CA ASN A 73 -15.29 -16.21 7.27
C ASN A 73 -14.50 -15.58 6.12
N VAL A 74 -13.21 -15.93 6.02
CA VAL A 74 -12.34 -15.50 4.94
C VAL A 74 -12.19 -16.62 3.91
N THR A 75 -12.35 -16.29 2.63
CA THR A 75 -12.15 -17.24 1.52
C THR A 75 -10.67 -17.47 1.22
N ARG A 76 -10.33 -18.62 0.64
CA ARG A 76 -8.95 -18.93 0.19
C ARG A 76 -8.37 -17.86 -0.74
N GLY A 77 -9.21 -17.29 -1.62
CA GLY A 77 -8.82 -16.20 -2.51
C GLY A 77 -8.50 -14.90 -1.78
N GLN A 78 -9.30 -14.52 -0.77
CA GLN A 78 -9.00 -13.36 0.07
C GLN A 78 -7.71 -13.57 0.87
N VAL A 79 -7.47 -14.77 1.40
CA VAL A 79 -6.19 -15.10 2.07
C VAL A 79 -5.01 -14.95 1.09
N ALA A 80 -5.14 -15.49 -0.13
CA ALA A 80 -4.12 -15.31 -1.17
C ALA A 80 -3.86 -13.82 -1.45
N ARG A 81 -4.90 -12.99 -1.54
CA ARG A 81 -4.75 -11.54 -1.70
C ARG A 81 -3.97 -10.91 -0.53
N MET A 82 -4.26 -11.28 0.71
CA MET A 82 -3.54 -10.76 1.88
C MET A 82 -2.06 -11.14 1.85
N ILE A 83 -1.73 -12.40 1.56
CA ILE A 83 -0.34 -12.87 1.45
C ILE A 83 0.38 -12.13 0.32
N TYR A 84 -0.27 -12.00 -0.84
CA TYR A 84 0.29 -11.27 -1.99
C TYR A 84 0.58 -9.80 -1.65
N MET A 85 -0.32 -9.11 -0.94
CA MET A 85 -0.10 -7.71 -0.51
C MET A 85 1.03 -7.58 0.52
N TYR A 86 1.23 -8.60 1.37
CA TYR A 86 2.31 -8.62 2.36
C TYR A 86 3.68 -8.92 1.73
N VAL A 87 3.77 -9.99 0.93
CA VAL A 87 5.02 -10.51 0.37
C VAL A 87 5.45 -9.73 -0.88
N LYS A 88 4.49 -9.22 -1.65
CA LYS A 88 4.70 -8.52 -2.94
C LYS A 88 5.57 -9.33 -3.91
N PRO A 89 5.22 -10.60 -4.20
CA PRO A 89 5.98 -11.43 -5.13
C PRO A 89 5.87 -10.87 -6.56
N ALA A 90 6.78 -11.30 -7.43
CA ALA A 90 6.67 -11.01 -8.85
C ALA A 90 5.42 -11.68 -9.45
N ASP A 91 4.70 -10.94 -10.29
CA ASP A 91 3.53 -11.47 -10.99
C ASP A 91 3.90 -12.65 -11.90
N ALA A 92 2.96 -13.58 -12.05
CA ALA A 92 3.05 -14.60 -13.08
C ALA A 92 3.01 -13.94 -14.47
N ASN A 93 3.91 -14.36 -15.35
CA ASN A 93 3.94 -13.92 -16.75
C ASN A 93 3.27 -14.97 -17.64
N ALA A 94 3.13 -14.67 -18.93
CA ALA A 94 2.49 -15.57 -19.91
C ALA A 94 3.17 -16.94 -20.04
N SER A 95 4.44 -17.08 -19.63
CA SER A 95 5.18 -18.34 -19.67
C SER A 95 4.91 -19.22 -18.45
N PHE A 96 4.35 -18.69 -17.37
CA PHE A 96 4.01 -19.47 -16.19
C PHE A 96 2.77 -20.31 -16.47
N LYS A 97 2.93 -21.63 -16.45
CA LYS A 97 1.82 -22.57 -16.62
C LYS A 97 0.97 -22.57 -15.36
N ASN A 98 -0.29 -22.15 -15.48
CA ASN A 98 -1.26 -22.23 -14.38
C ASN A 98 -1.44 -23.70 -13.93
N PRO A 99 -1.13 -24.06 -12.67
CA PRO A 99 -1.29 -25.41 -12.16
C PRO A 99 -2.73 -25.72 -11.69
N PHE A 100 -3.61 -24.72 -11.59
CA PHE A 100 -4.96 -24.84 -11.08
C PHE A 100 -6.00 -24.80 -12.21
N THR A 101 -7.03 -25.65 -12.11
CA THR A 101 -8.09 -25.76 -13.13
C THR A 101 -9.33 -24.91 -12.83
N ASP A 102 -9.47 -24.44 -11.59
CA ASP A 102 -10.69 -23.85 -11.02
C ASP A 102 -10.61 -22.33 -10.80
N ILE A 103 -9.49 -21.69 -11.15
CA ILE A 103 -9.27 -20.26 -10.88
C ILE A 103 -9.46 -19.36 -12.10
N LYS A 104 -9.77 -19.92 -13.27
CA LYS A 104 -9.92 -19.13 -14.50
C LYS A 104 -11.12 -18.17 -14.39
N GLY A 105 -10.86 -16.88 -14.51
CA GLY A 105 -11.88 -15.83 -14.32
C GLY A 105 -12.21 -15.51 -12.86
N HIS A 106 -11.46 -16.08 -11.92
CA HIS A 106 -11.64 -15.81 -10.50
C HIS A 106 -11.09 -14.43 -10.12
N LEU A 107 -11.71 -13.75 -9.16
CA LEU A 107 -11.35 -12.38 -8.75
C LEU A 107 -9.88 -12.23 -8.31
N PHE A 108 -9.32 -13.29 -7.72
CA PHE A 108 -7.96 -13.31 -7.18
C PHE A 108 -6.99 -14.18 -8.02
N GLU A 109 -7.33 -14.49 -9.28
CA GLU A 109 -6.52 -15.35 -10.15
C GLU A 109 -5.07 -14.86 -10.24
N LYS A 110 -4.88 -13.54 -10.41
CA LYS A 110 -3.56 -12.92 -10.50
C LYS A 110 -2.71 -13.21 -9.26
N GLU A 111 -3.25 -12.94 -8.08
CA GLU A 111 -2.55 -13.10 -6.81
C GLU A 111 -2.24 -14.57 -6.52
N ILE A 112 -3.18 -15.47 -6.82
CA ILE A 112 -2.99 -16.92 -6.68
C ILE A 112 -1.83 -17.40 -7.56
N LEU A 113 -1.79 -16.97 -8.83
CA LEU A 113 -0.72 -17.36 -9.75
C LEU A 113 0.66 -16.82 -9.35
N ALA A 114 0.71 -15.57 -8.87
CA ALA A 114 1.95 -14.98 -8.37
C ALA A 114 2.50 -15.73 -7.15
N LEU A 115 1.61 -16.14 -6.23
CA LEU A 115 1.99 -16.95 -5.07
C LEU A 115 2.41 -18.37 -5.44
N ALA A 116 1.75 -19.01 -6.40
CA ALA A 116 2.12 -20.33 -6.89
C ALA A 116 3.50 -20.32 -7.56
N LYS A 117 3.77 -19.28 -8.37
CA LYS A 117 5.11 -19.04 -8.95
C LYS A 117 6.18 -18.87 -7.87
N ALA A 118 5.83 -18.26 -6.74
CA ALA A 118 6.72 -18.09 -5.58
C ALA A 118 6.80 -19.32 -4.67
N GLY A 119 6.05 -20.39 -4.95
CA GLY A 119 6.03 -21.63 -4.14
C GLY A 119 5.32 -21.49 -2.80
N LEU A 120 4.40 -20.54 -2.66
CA LEU A 120 3.67 -20.26 -1.42
C LEU A 120 2.29 -20.95 -1.34
N VAL A 121 1.75 -21.38 -2.49
CA VAL A 121 0.46 -22.09 -2.62
C VAL A 121 0.51 -23.13 -3.72
#